data_AF-A0AA92G6F0-F1
#
_entry.id   AF-A0AA92G6F0-F1
#
_cell.length_a   1.000
_cell.length_b   1.000
_cell.length_c   1.000
_cell.angle_alpha   90.00
_cell.angle_beta   90.00
_cell.angle_gamma   90.00
#
_symmetry.space_group_name_H-M   'P 1'
#
loop_
_entity.id
_entity.type
_entity.pdbx_description
1 polymer ?
#
loop_
_entity_poly.entity_id
_entity_poly.type
_entity_poly.pdbx_seq_one_letter_code
_entity_poly.pdbx_strand_id
1 'polypeptide(L)' 'MVWETFDVGVGLAFWLMNASALLCVIYGIIYWNKDKEEKVIERKTWDKNEAKINKDL' A
#
# COMPACT_ATOMS: atom_id res chain seq x y z
N MET A 1 13.88 26.73 -40.25
CA MET A 1 14.52 26.95 -38.94
C MET A 1 13.47 26.64 -37.88
N VAL A 2 13.32 25.35 -37.57
CA VAL A 2 12.34 24.87 -36.60
C VAL A 2 13.06 24.82 -35.26
N TRP A 3 12.84 25.84 -34.43
CA TRP A 3 13.24 25.79 -33.04
C TRP A 3 12.24 24.87 -32.34
N GLU A 4 12.62 23.61 -32.15
CA GLU A 4 11.92 22.70 -31.24
C GLU A 4 12.11 23.23 -29.82
N THR A 5 11.26 24.18 -29.42
CA THR A 5 11.12 24.52 -28.00
C THR A 5 10.51 23.30 -27.35
N PHE A 6 11.33 22.48 -26.68
CA PHE A 6 10.84 21.45 -25.77
C PHE A 6 9.76 22.09 -24.88
N ASP A 7 8.51 21.67 -25.06
CA ASP A 7 7.40 22.22 -24.30
C ASP A 7 7.55 21.73 -22.86
N VAL A 8 8.10 22.62 -22.04
CA VAL A 8 8.34 22.38 -20.61
C VAL A 8 7.04 21.96 -19.92
N GLY A 9 5.88 22.45 -20.37
CA GLY A 9 4.57 22.05 -19.87
C GLY A 9 4.26 20.58 -20.16
N VAL A 10 4.52 20.11 -21.38
CA VAL A 10 4.33 18.70 -21.76
C VAL A 10 5.29 17.79 -21.00
N GLY A 11 6.57 18.17 -20.89
CA GLY A 11 7.57 17.41 -20.14
C GLY A 11 7.24 17.31 -18.65
N LEU A 12 6.77 18.41 -18.05
CA LEU A 12 6.37 18.46 -16.65
C LEU A 12 5.11 17.61 -16.41
N ALA A 13 4.10 17.73 -17.27
CA ALA A 13 2.87 16.93 -17.17
C ALA A 13 3.16 15.42 -17.26
N PHE A 14 4.05 15.01 -18.17
CA PHE A 14 4.50 13.62 -18.28
C PHE A 14 5.12 13.11 -16.97
N TRP A 15 6.06 13.86 -16.39
CA TRP A 15 6.71 13.46 -15.13
C TRP A 15 5.74 13.47 -13.94
N LEU A 16 4.84 14.46 -13.83
CA LEU A 16 3.85 14.50 -12.75
C LEU A 16 2.91 13.30 -12.79
N MET A 17 2.44 12.91 -13.97
CA MET A 17 1.51 11.79 -14.11
C MET A 17 2.17 10.46 -13.70
N ASN A 18 3.42 10.25 -14.14
CA ASN A 18 4.21 9.08 -13.74
C ASN A 18 4.51 9.08 -12.24
N ALA A 19 4.92 10.23 -11.67
CA ALA A 19 5.18 10.36 -10.25
C ALA A 19 3.92 10.11 -9.39
N SER A 20 2.76 10.60 -9.83
CA SER A 20 1.48 10.37 -9.17
C SER A 20 1.10 8.89 -9.19
N ALA A 21 1.20 8.22 -10.34
CA ALA A 21 0.93 6.79 -10.45
C ALA A 21 1.85 5.96 -9.54
N LEU A 22 3.16 6.27 -9.51
CA LEU A 22 4.13 5.65 -8.61
C LEU A 22 3.77 5.85 -7.14
N LEU A 23 3.41 7.06 -6.73
CA LEU A 23 2.97 7.35 -5.36
C LEU A 23 1.72 6.55 -4.97
N CYS A 24 0.73 6.44 -5.86
CA CYS A 24 -0.48 5.64 -5.62
C CYS A 24 -0.15 4.15 -5.42
N VAL A 25 0.74 3.59 -6.25
CA VAL A 25 1.15 2.19 -6.13
C VAL A 25 1.93 1.95 -4.84
N ILE A 26 2.90 2.82 -4.52
CA ILE A 26 3.69 2.70 -3.28
C ILE A 26 2.81 2.84 -2.05
N TYR A 27 1.94 3.85 -2.00
CA TYR A 27 1.00 4.04 -0.91
C TYR A 27 0.08 2.82 -0.76
N GLY A 28 -0.45 2.33 -1.88
CA GLY A 28 -1.17 1.07 -1.96
C GLY A 28 -0.38 -0.03 -1.26
N ILE A 29 0.81 -0.38 -1.75
CA ILE A 29 1.66 -1.44 -1.19
C ILE A 29 1.91 -1.27 0.32
N ILE A 30 2.27 -0.07 0.78
CA ILE A 30 2.55 0.20 2.21
C ILE A 30 1.30 0.00 3.08
N TYR A 31 0.13 0.39 2.58
CA TYR A 31 -1.11 0.35 3.35
C TYR A 31 -1.95 -0.91 3.10
N TRP A 32 -1.62 -1.71 2.09
CA TRP A 32 -2.46 -2.79 1.53
C TRP A 32 -2.78 -3.94 2.50
N ASN A 33 -2.21 -4.01 3.69
CA ASN A 33 -2.53 -5.06 4.66
C ASN A 33 -2.55 -4.58 6.12
N LYS A 34 -2.47 -3.26 6.38
CA LYS A 34 -2.47 -2.74 7.76
C LYS A 34 -3.70 -3.18 8.55
N ASP A 35 -4.87 -3.19 7.91
CA ASP A 35 -6.12 -3.63 8.55
C ASP A 35 -6.26 -5.16 8.66
N LYS A 36 -5.40 -5.94 7.98
CA LYS A 36 -5.37 -7.40 8.09
C LYS A 36 -4.41 -7.88 9.16
N GLU A 37 -3.32 -7.16 9.44
CA GLU A 37 -2.39 -7.54 10.50
C GLU A 37 -3.08 -7.53 11.88
N GLU A 38 -3.91 -6.52 12.16
CA GLU A 38 -4.69 -6.45 13.41
C GLU A 38 -5.63 -7.66 13.58
N LYS A 39 -6.36 -8.01 12.52
CA LYS A 39 -7.28 -9.17 12.51
C LYS A 39 -6.55 -10.51 12.61
N VAL A 40 -5.32 -10.62 12.10
CA VAL A 40 -4.50 -11.83 12.21
C VAL A 40 -3.94 -11.98 13.62
N ILE A 41 -3.56 -10.87 14.28
CA ILE A 41 -3.10 -10.89 15.67
C ILE A 41 -4.25 -11.24 16.62
N GLU A 42 -5.41 -10.60 16.48
CA GLU A 42 -6.60 -10.95 17.28
C GLU A 42 -6.98 -12.42 17.10
N ARG A 43 -7.04 -12.92 15.85
CA ARG A 43 -7.34 -14.33 15.56
C ARG A 43 -6.33 -15.29 16.20
N LYS A 44 -5.02 -15.04 16.06
CA LYS A 44 -3.98 -15.89 16.68
C LYS A 44 -4.06 -15.89 18.21
N THR A 45 -4.49 -14.78 18.80
CA THR A 45 -4.64 -14.65 20.26
C THR A 45 -5.89 -15.40 20.73
N TRP A 46 -6.98 -15.33 19.96
CA TRP A 46 -8.19 -16.11 20.19
C TRP A 46 -7.94 -17.63 20.09
N ASP A 47 -7.31 -18.10 19.01
CA ASP A 47 -6.97 -19.52 18.80
C ASP A 47 -6.10 -20.07 19.95
N LYS A 48 -5.15 -19.26 20.46
CA LYS A 48 -4.30 -19.63 21.60
C LYS A 48 -5.09 -19.74 22.91
N ASN A 49 -6.06 -18.86 23.13
CA ASN A 49 -6.88 -18.87 24.34
C ASN A 49 -7.88 -20.02 24.32
N GLU A 50 -8.48 -20.33 23.17
CA GLU A 50 -9.39 -21.46 23.00
C GLU A 50 -8.68 -22.81 23.25
N ALA A 51 -7.46 -22.98 22.73
CA ALA A 51 -6.64 -24.17 22.99
C ALA A 51 -6.23 -24.33 24.47
N LYS A 52 -6.22 -23.24 25.24
CA LYS A 52 -5.90 -23.26 26.67
C LYS A 52 -7.12 -23.67 27.50
N ILE A 53 -8.30 -23.17 27.14
CA ILE A 53 -9.57 -23.54 27.79
C ILE A 53 -9.89 -25.02 27.51
N ASN A 54 -9.67 -25.51 26.29
CA ASN A 54 -9.95 -26.90 25.91
C ASN A 54 -8.97 -27.93 26.50
N LYS A 55 -7.88 -27.48 27.14
CA LYS A 55 -6.92 -28.35 27.84
C LYS A 55 -7.18 -28.46 29.34
N ASP A 56 -8.03 -27.57 29.86
CA ASP A 56 -8.42 -27.50 31.27
C ASP A 56 -9.83 -28.12 31.51
N LEU A 57 -10.46 -28.61 30.44
CA LEU A 57 -11.63 -29.51 30.41
C LEU A 57 -11.16 -30.94 30.16
#